data_AF-A0A1H9ZBC7-F1
#
_entry.id   AF-A0A1H9ZBC7-F1
#
_cell.length_a   1.000
_cell.length_b   1.000
_cell.length_c   1.000
_cell.angle_alpha   90.00
_cell.angle_beta   90.00
_cell.angle_gamma   90.00
#
_symmetry.space_group_name_H-M   'P 1'
#
loop_
_entity.id
_entity.type
_entity.pdbx_description
1 polymer ?
#
loop_
_entity_poly.entity_id
_entity_poly.type
_entity_poly.pdbx_seq_one_letter_code
_entity_poly.pdbx_strand_id
1 'polypeptide(L)'
;MDELYIKFIVIGLLKCKSERSWLQKVWMKLKRHITDIQNKMRLVYSKEEIEVLGKRGVLIELPFVEEEAAELPKDYLEEYIRRILEVYDIPSCYLRRELHFLNDRFQMDKKWIFQYLLFDKGLHMFLDKYSVSIKNARFVIIDSGNKKVETILQILLEYANYLTIVTNREKYFQNAVEVVYEETGLMIEVASSLTQKNIIGNVIINLDRECYRLYSNFEQDAYVMDLEFTDKKFEYLSNRRKDLKILYDYDITAEHQQIEKELVAEIITRDNWKLSRFAGRKESSLARSEIEKIVDYYKLEIDKLCTIS
;
A
#
# COMPACT_ATOMS: atom_id res chain seq x y z
N MET A 1 -1.23 -36.78 1.10
CA MET A 1 -0.69 -35.88 2.14
C MET A 1 -0.33 -34.61 1.41
N ASP A 2 -1.24 -33.64 1.40
CA ASP A 2 -1.01 -32.36 0.75
C ASP A 2 0.14 -31.66 1.47
N GLU A 3 1.28 -31.53 0.81
CA GLU A 3 2.34 -30.64 1.27
C GLU A 3 1.73 -29.23 1.38
N LEU A 4 1.53 -28.81 2.63
CA LEU A 4 0.91 -27.54 2.98
C LEU A 4 1.80 -26.40 2.48
N TYR A 5 1.41 -25.85 1.34
CA TYR A 5 2.14 -24.81 0.64
C TYR A 5 2.21 -23.52 1.49
N ILE A 6 3.42 -23.11 1.88
CA ILE A 6 3.66 -21.88 2.64
C ILE A 6 3.17 -20.69 1.81
N LYS A 7 2.24 -19.89 2.36
CA LYS A 7 1.64 -18.78 1.63
C LYS A 7 2.39 -17.47 1.79
N PHE A 8 3.12 -17.27 2.88
CA PHE A 8 3.92 -16.06 3.12
C PHE A 8 5.09 -16.34 4.07
N ILE A 9 6.07 -15.44 4.07
CA ILE A 9 7.22 -15.45 4.98
C ILE A 9 7.25 -14.14 5.75
N VAL A 10 7.47 -14.23 7.06
CA VAL A 10 7.81 -13.12 7.95
C VAL A 10 9.28 -13.25 8.32
N ILE A 11 10.05 -12.19 8.16
CA ILE A 11 11.47 -12.17 8.55
C ILE A 11 11.67 -11.18 9.69
N GLY A 12 12.31 -11.63 10.77
CA GLY A 12 12.66 -10.81 11.91
C GLY A 12 14.10 -11.04 12.36
N LEU A 13 14.51 -10.32 13.40
CA LEU A 13 15.79 -10.51 14.08
C LEU A 13 15.62 -11.27 15.39
N LEU A 14 16.74 -11.79 15.89
CA LEU A 14 16.83 -12.33 17.24
C LEU A 14 16.56 -11.23 18.27
N LYS A 15 15.80 -11.55 19.32
CA LYS A 15 15.52 -10.58 20.40
C LYS A 15 16.73 -10.38 21.30
N CYS A 16 17.51 -11.42 21.58
CA CYS A 16 18.70 -11.26 22.42
C CYS A 16 19.86 -12.20 22.05
N LYS A 17 21.09 -11.85 22.45
CA LYS A 17 22.30 -12.66 22.15
C LYS A 17 22.32 -13.99 22.89
N SER A 18 21.65 -14.09 24.04
CA SER A 18 21.56 -15.32 24.84
C SER A 18 20.75 -16.41 24.15
N GLU A 19 19.81 -16.03 23.29
CA GLU A 19 19.02 -16.95 22.49
C GLU A 19 19.87 -17.74 21.47
N ARG A 20 21.06 -17.26 21.10
CA ARG A 20 21.94 -17.95 20.14
C ARG A 20 22.29 -19.38 20.55
N SER A 21 22.14 -20.29 19.60
CA SER A 21 22.64 -21.65 19.74
C SER A 21 24.16 -21.68 19.82
N TRP A 22 24.71 -22.72 20.46
CA TRP A 22 26.16 -22.92 20.54
C TRP A 22 26.81 -22.97 19.14
N LEU A 23 26.15 -23.63 18.18
CA LEU A 23 26.62 -23.67 16.79
C LEU A 23 26.77 -22.26 16.22
N GLN A 24 25.78 -21.37 16.39
CA GLN A 24 25.88 -20.00 15.89
C GLN A 24 27.03 -19.21 16.50
N LYS A 25 27.28 -19.38 17.81
CA LYS A 25 28.42 -18.75 18.49
C LYS A 25 29.75 -19.22 17.89
N VAL A 26 29.84 -20.50 17.53
CA VAL A 26 31.00 -21.08 16.84
C VAL A 26 31.12 -20.54 15.41
N TRP A 27 30.04 -20.57 14.63
CA TRP A 27 30.03 -20.10 13.23
C TRP A 27 30.34 -18.61 13.08
N MET A 28 29.82 -17.76 13.97
CA MET A 28 30.15 -16.32 14.00
C MET A 28 31.65 -16.08 14.26
N LYS A 29 32.31 -16.93 15.05
CA LYS A 29 33.77 -16.88 15.28
C LYS A 29 34.57 -17.40 14.08
N LEU A 30 33.99 -18.33 13.31
CA LEU A 30 34.60 -18.90 12.10
C LEU A 30 34.43 -18.02 10.83
N LYS A 31 33.74 -16.88 10.91
CA LYS A 31 33.42 -15.93 9.80
C LYS A 31 34.60 -15.51 8.92
N ARG A 32 35.86 -15.79 9.28
CA ARG A 32 37.03 -15.45 8.47
C ARG A 32 37.27 -16.36 7.25
N HIS A 33 36.63 -17.53 7.13
CA HIS A 33 37.08 -18.53 6.14
C HIS A 33 36.00 -19.26 5.33
N ILE A 34 34.72 -18.87 5.37
CA ILE A 34 33.66 -19.72 4.79
C ILE A 34 32.91 -19.00 3.68
N THR A 35 33.17 -19.45 2.45
CA THR A 35 32.55 -19.00 1.19
C THR A 35 31.33 -19.83 0.76
N ASP A 36 30.99 -20.90 1.50
CA ASP A 36 30.09 -21.93 0.99
C ASP A 36 28.59 -21.68 1.25
N ILE A 37 27.77 -21.97 0.23
CA ILE A 37 26.35 -21.62 0.07
C ILE A 37 25.46 -22.41 1.03
N GLN A 38 25.77 -23.69 1.25
CA GLN A 38 25.00 -24.56 2.18
C GLN A 38 25.21 -24.18 3.65
N ASN A 39 26.36 -23.58 4.00
CA ASN A 39 26.67 -23.17 5.37
C ASN A 39 25.97 -21.87 5.78
N LYS A 40 25.68 -20.98 4.82
CA LYS A 40 24.89 -19.75 5.09
C LYS A 40 23.42 -20.05 5.41
N MET A 41 22.84 -21.14 4.89
CA MET A 41 21.47 -21.58 5.22
C MET A 41 21.32 -22.13 6.65
N ARG A 42 22.40 -22.70 7.22
CA ARG A 42 22.43 -23.20 8.61
C ARG A 42 22.37 -22.10 9.67
N LEU A 43 22.33 -20.84 9.25
CA LEU A 43 22.34 -19.68 10.12
C LEU A 43 20.93 -19.10 10.38
N VAL A 44 19.86 -19.64 9.77
CA VAL A 44 18.49 -19.34 10.24
C VAL A 44 18.35 -19.81 11.68
N TYR A 45 18.02 -18.91 12.61
CA TYR A 45 18.00 -19.18 14.04
C TYR A 45 16.82 -20.05 14.45
N SER A 46 15.64 -19.64 14.00
CA SER A 46 14.40 -20.31 14.31
C SER A 46 13.51 -20.22 13.06
N LYS A 47 12.81 -21.32 12.84
CA LYS A 47 11.72 -21.42 11.89
C LYS A 47 10.51 -21.77 12.71
N GLU A 48 9.51 -20.91 12.69
CA GLU A 48 8.23 -21.18 13.34
C GLU A 48 7.13 -21.15 12.28
N GLU A 49 6.29 -22.18 12.26
CA GLU A 49 5.07 -22.15 11.46
C GLU A 49 4.08 -21.23 12.14
N ILE A 50 3.56 -20.26 11.39
CA ILE A 50 2.60 -19.28 11.89
C ILE A 50 1.34 -19.33 11.05
N GLU A 51 0.22 -18.95 11.64
CA GLU A 51 -1.03 -18.77 10.93
C GLU A 51 -1.54 -17.34 11.16
N VAL A 52 -1.83 -16.63 10.07
CA VAL A 52 -2.32 -15.25 10.09
C VAL A 52 -3.44 -15.16 9.06
N LEU A 53 -4.62 -14.67 9.45
CA LEU A 53 -5.82 -14.56 8.59
C LEU A 53 -6.20 -15.90 7.93
N GLY A 54 -6.13 -17.00 8.70
CA GLY A 54 -6.38 -18.36 8.21
C GLY A 54 -5.39 -18.86 7.16
N LYS A 55 -4.28 -18.14 6.93
CA LYS A 55 -3.21 -18.52 6.00
C LYS A 55 -1.99 -18.98 6.77
N ARG A 56 -1.42 -20.10 6.35
CA ARG A 56 -0.18 -20.63 6.91
C ARG A 56 1.03 -19.93 6.29
N GLY A 57 1.91 -19.45 7.13
CA GLY A 57 3.18 -18.84 6.77
C GLY A 57 4.31 -19.39 7.63
N VAL A 58 5.49 -18.81 7.45
CA VAL A 58 6.66 -19.14 8.26
C VAL A 58 7.30 -17.85 8.78
N LEU A 59 7.54 -17.81 10.08
CA LEU A 59 8.41 -16.83 10.71
C LEU A 59 9.85 -17.35 10.69
N ILE A 60 10.75 -16.53 10.16
CA ILE A 60 12.18 -16.81 10.04
C ILE A 60 12.94 -15.73 10.80
N GLU A 61 13.62 -16.13 11.88
CA GLU A 61 14.49 -15.21 12.62
C GLU A 61 15.93 -15.32 12.12
N LEU A 62 16.50 -14.18 11.75
CA LEU A 62 17.89 -14.06 11.34
C LEU A 62 18.82 -14.20 12.57
N PRO A 63 20.07 -14.66 12.40
CA PRO A 63 21.01 -14.92 13.50
C PRO A 63 21.60 -13.64 14.13
N PHE A 64 21.06 -12.47 13.78
CA PHE A 64 21.54 -11.16 14.21
C PHE A 64 20.54 -10.57 15.19
N VAL A 65 21.06 -9.91 16.22
CA VAL A 65 20.25 -8.99 17.04
C VAL A 65 20.24 -7.62 16.35
N GLU A 66 19.33 -6.73 16.76
CA GLU A 66 19.16 -5.42 16.15
C GLU A 66 20.46 -4.60 16.05
N GLU A 67 21.27 -4.57 17.12
CA GLU A 67 22.51 -3.80 17.13
C GLU A 67 23.54 -4.34 16.12
N GLU A 68 23.59 -5.66 15.95
CA GLU A 68 24.50 -6.28 14.98
C GLU A 68 24.01 -6.11 13.55
N ALA A 69 22.70 -6.18 13.33
CA ALA A 69 22.11 -5.94 12.01
C ALA A 69 22.37 -4.50 11.55
N ALA A 70 22.31 -3.53 12.47
CA ALA A 70 22.59 -2.12 12.19
C ALA A 70 24.05 -1.86 11.74
N GLU A 71 25.01 -2.67 12.19
CA GLU A 71 26.42 -2.57 11.79
C GLU A 71 26.74 -3.29 10.46
N LEU A 72 25.84 -4.14 9.96
CA LEU A 72 26.05 -4.91 8.73
C LEU A 72 25.74 -4.08 7.48
N PRO A 73 26.48 -4.29 6.37
CA PRO A 73 26.12 -3.70 5.09
C PRO A 73 24.71 -4.13 4.66
N LYS A 74 23.89 -3.19 4.20
CA LYS A 74 22.52 -3.47 3.74
C LYS A 74 22.47 -4.56 2.67
N ASP A 75 23.40 -4.51 1.72
CA ASP A 75 23.47 -5.47 0.60
C ASP A 75 23.75 -6.90 1.09
N TYR A 76 24.49 -7.05 2.20
CA TYR A 76 24.73 -8.36 2.82
C TYR A 76 23.43 -8.94 3.40
N LEU A 77 22.66 -8.12 4.13
CA LEU A 77 21.37 -8.55 4.68
C LEU A 77 20.34 -8.81 3.59
N GLU A 78 20.33 -7.99 2.54
CA GLU A 78 19.49 -8.19 1.36
C GLU A 78 19.78 -9.54 0.70
N GLU A 79 21.05 -9.83 0.39
CA GLU A 79 21.44 -11.09 -0.23
C GLU A 79 21.09 -12.29 0.67
N TYR A 80 21.29 -12.13 1.98
CA TYR A 80 20.92 -13.16 2.96
C TYR A 80 19.42 -13.46 2.93
N ILE A 81 18.58 -12.42 2.89
CA ILE A 81 17.12 -12.55 2.80
C ILE A 81 16.71 -13.14 1.45
N ARG A 82 17.26 -12.66 0.32
CA ARG A 82 16.94 -13.19 -1.02
C ARG A 82 17.22 -14.69 -1.13
N ARG A 83 18.32 -15.17 -0.56
CA ARG A 83 18.63 -16.61 -0.50
C ARG A 83 17.59 -17.40 0.29
N ILE A 84 17.06 -16.83 1.38
CA ILE A 84 15.95 -17.46 2.11
C ILE A 84 14.73 -17.57 1.19
N LEU A 85 14.36 -16.48 0.52
CA LEU A 85 13.23 -16.44 -0.41
C LEU A 85 13.35 -17.48 -1.54
N GLU A 86 14.52 -17.62 -2.13
CA GLU A 86 14.83 -18.62 -3.16
C GLU A 86 14.64 -20.06 -2.66
N VAL A 87 15.08 -20.37 -1.44
CA VAL A 87 14.95 -21.72 -0.85
C VAL A 87 13.50 -22.12 -0.66
N TYR A 88 12.64 -21.17 -0.32
CA TYR A 88 11.22 -21.41 -0.13
C TYR A 88 10.41 -21.27 -1.43
N ASP A 89 11.05 -20.92 -2.55
CA ASP A 89 10.39 -20.58 -3.81
C ASP A 89 9.29 -19.52 -3.63
N ILE A 90 9.64 -18.46 -2.90
CA ILE A 90 8.73 -17.40 -2.51
C ILE A 90 9.28 -16.06 -3.02
N PRO A 91 8.51 -15.27 -3.80
CA PRO A 91 9.04 -14.07 -4.44
C PRO A 91 9.18 -12.85 -3.50
N SER A 92 8.48 -12.85 -2.35
CA SER A 92 8.44 -11.73 -1.40
C SER A 92 8.18 -12.20 0.03
N CYS A 93 8.52 -11.35 1.00
CA CYS A 93 8.30 -11.56 2.42
C CYS A 93 7.94 -10.25 3.09
N TYR A 94 7.25 -10.31 4.21
CA TYR A 94 7.12 -9.18 5.11
C TYR A 94 8.34 -9.12 6.06
N LEU A 95 8.93 -7.94 6.20
CA LEU A 95 10.02 -7.68 7.13
C LEU A 95 9.45 -7.06 8.40
N ARG A 96 9.80 -7.58 9.57
CA ARG A 96 9.44 -6.96 10.84
C ARG A 96 10.09 -5.59 11.01
N ARG A 97 9.54 -4.82 11.95
CA ARG A 97 9.91 -3.42 12.23
C ARG A 97 11.41 -3.17 12.31
N GLU A 98 12.15 -4.04 12.98
CA GLU A 98 13.60 -3.94 13.15
C GLU A 98 14.39 -4.00 11.82
N LEU A 99 13.79 -4.52 10.75
CA LEU A 99 14.36 -4.65 9.41
C LEU A 99 13.78 -3.65 8.40
N HIS A 100 12.90 -2.73 8.82
CA HIS A 100 12.23 -1.79 7.91
C HIS A 100 13.20 -0.88 7.12
N PHE A 101 14.44 -0.71 7.58
CA PHE A 101 15.48 0.02 6.83
C PHE A 101 15.88 -0.65 5.49
N LEU A 102 15.37 -1.86 5.22
CA LEU A 102 15.49 -2.60 3.98
C LEU A 102 14.20 -2.58 3.13
N ASN A 103 13.11 -1.95 3.57
CA ASN A 103 11.81 -2.01 2.89
C ASN A 103 11.87 -1.62 1.40
N ASP A 104 12.69 -0.62 1.05
CA ASP A 104 12.89 -0.17 -0.34
C ASP A 104 13.50 -1.26 -1.24
N ARG A 105 14.31 -2.18 -0.67
CA ARG A 105 14.93 -3.30 -1.41
C ARG A 105 13.95 -4.42 -1.72
N PHE A 106 12.87 -4.52 -0.94
CA PHE A 106 11.87 -5.59 -1.00
C PHE A 106 10.48 -5.11 -1.45
N GLN A 107 10.34 -3.82 -1.82
CA GLN A 107 9.08 -3.23 -2.29
C GLN A 107 7.92 -3.47 -1.30
N MET A 108 8.21 -3.28 0.00
CA MET A 108 7.27 -3.56 1.10
C MET A 108 6.23 -2.47 1.33
N ASP A 109 6.35 -1.33 0.66
CA ASP A 109 5.35 -0.27 0.69
C ASP A 109 4.15 -0.64 -0.19
N LYS A 110 3.40 -1.68 0.23
CA LYS A 110 2.15 -2.12 -0.38
C LYS A 110 0.93 -1.68 0.42
N LYS A 111 1.11 -1.04 1.58
CA LYS A 111 -0.02 -0.60 2.42
C LYS A 111 -0.98 0.33 1.71
N TRP A 112 -0.50 1.09 0.71
CA TRP A 112 -1.32 1.97 -0.12
C TRP A 112 -2.49 1.24 -0.81
N ILE A 113 -2.45 -0.09 -0.95
CA ILE A 113 -3.57 -0.84 -1.55
C ILE A 113 -4.86 -0.69 -0.73
N PHE A 114 -4.78 -0.48 0.58
CA PHE A 114 -5.97 -0.34 1.43
C PHE A 114 -6.73 0.95 1.13
N GLN A 115 -6.05 1.97 0.61
CA GLN A 115 -6.63 3.22 0.16
C GLN A 115 -7.61 3.00 -0.99
N TYR A 116 -7.33 2.00 -1.83
CA TYR A 116 -8.20 1.57 -2.92
C TYR A 116 -9.24 0.55 -2.46
N LEU A 117 -8.83 -0.47 -1.69
CA LEU A 117 -9.75 -1.51 -1.21
C LEU A 117 -10.87 -0.96 -0.32
N LEU A 118 -10.54 0.05 0.51
CA LEU A 118 -11.48 0.66 1.44
C LEU A 118 -11.91 2.06 0.98
N PHE A 119 -11.72 2.39 -0.31
CA PHE A 119 -12.00 3.71 -0.86
C PHE A 119 -13.43 4.17 -0.58
N ASP A 120 -14.42 3.35 -0.92
CA ASP A 120 -15.85 3.68 -0.80
C ASP A 120 -16.23 4.00 0.66
N LYS A 121 -15.91 3.06 1.57
CA LYS A 121 -16.13 3.23 3.02
C LYS A 121 -15.36 4.44 3.57
N GLY A 122 -14.11 4.61 3.17
CA GLY A 122 -13.25 5.70 3.61
C GLY A 122 -13.76 7.07 3.16
N LEU A 123 -14.25 7.18 1.91
CA LEU A 123 -14.86 8.38 1.36
C LEU A 123 -16.08 8.80 2.19
N HIS A 124 -17.01 7.87 2.41
CA HIS A 124 -18.21 8.14 3.20
C HIS A 124 -17.87 8.59 4.63
N MET A 125 -17.01 7.84 5.34
CA MET A 125 -16.58 8.21 6.69
C MET A 125 -15.89 9.58 6.74
N PHE A 126 -15.09 9.90 5.71
CA PHE A 126 -14.36 11.17 5.64
C PHE A 126 -15.28 12.36 5.41
N LEU A 127 -16.23 12.26 4.47
CA LEU A 127 -17.21 13.31 4.22
C LEU A 127 -18.14 13.51 5.42
N ASP A 128 -18.60 12.41 6.05
CA ASP A 128 -19.44 12.45 7.24
C ASP A 128 -18.73 13.14 8.42
N LYS A 129 -17.43 12.85 8.64
CA LYS A 129 -16.60 13.50 9.67
C LYS A 129 -16.63 15.03 9.56
N TYR A 130 -16.77 15.57 8.35
CA TYR A 130 -16.83 17.01 8.10
C TYR A 130 -18.24 17.51 7.71
N SER A 131 -19.27 16.67 7.90
CA SER A 131 -20.66 17.01 7.59
C SER A 131 -20.88 17.44 6.13
N VAL A 132 -20.12 16.85 5.20
CA VAL A 132 -20.26 17.09 3.76
C VAL A 132 -21.20 16.07 3.16
N SER A 133 -22.30 16.51 2.58
CA SER A 133 -23.19 15.63 1.81
C SER A 133 -22.51 15.20 0.51
N ILE A 134 -22.42 13.88 0.27
CA ILE A 134 -21.88 13.32 -0.99
C ILE A 134 -22.63 13.84 -2.22
N LYS A 135 -23.93 14.13 -2.11
CA LYS A 135 -24.73 14.69 -3.22
C LYS A 135 -24.30 16.09 -3.63
N ASN A 136 -23.68 16.84 -2.71
CA ASN A 136 -23.17 18.18 -2.93
C ASN A 136 -21.67 18.17 -3.29
N ALA A 137 -21.05 16.99 -3.36
CA ALA A 137 -19.65 16.88 -3.73
C ALA A 137 -19.47 17.14 -5.23
N ARG A 138 -18.55 18.04 -5.54
CA ARG A 138 -18.00 18.25 -6.87
C ARG A 138 -16.66 17.57 -6.91
N PHE A 139 -16.64 16.36 -7.46
CA PHE A 139 -15.47 15.50 -7.42
C PHE A 139 -14.42 15.96 -8.44
N VAL A 140 -13.17 15.90 -8.02
CA VAL A 140 -12.01 16.06 -8.90
C VAL A 140 -11.10 14.86 -8.70
N ILE A 141 -10.74 14.17 -9.76
CA ILE A 141 -9.70 13.14 -9.74
C ILE A 141 -8.41 13.71 -10.30
N ILE A 142 -7.32 13.63 -9.55
CA ILE A 142 -5.97 13.88 -10.08
C ILE A 142 -5.41 12.53 -10.55
N ASP A 143 -5.31 12.38 -11.87
CA ASP A 143 -4.87 11.16 -12.51
C ASP A 143 -3.35 10.96 -12.39
N SER A 144 -2.93 9.73 -12.11
CA SER A 144 -1.53 9.31 -11.99
C SER A 144 -0.93 8.75 -13.28
N GLY A 145 -1.69 8.75 -14.38
CA GLY A 145 -1.24 8.22 -15.67
C GLY A 145 -1.26 6.69 -15.75
N ASN A 146 -1.96 6.00 -14.86
CA ASN A 146 -2.07 4.54 -14.82
C ASN A 146 -3.52 4.06 -14.72
N LYS A 147 -3.79 2.76 -14.93
CA LYS A 147 -5.17 2.23 -14.94
C LYS A 147 -5.84 2.18 -13.57
N LYS A 148 -5.15 2.45 -12.45
CA LYS A 148 -5.78 2.45 -11.12
C LYS A 148 -6.91 3.46 -11.02
N VAL A 149 -6.87 4.55 -11.80
CA VAL A 149 -7.96 5.52 -11.90
C VAL A 149 -9.30 4.88 -12.27
N GLU A 150 -9.30 3.84 -13.10
CA GLU A 150 -10.52 3.13 -13.51
C GLU A 150 -11.22 2.49 -12.30
N THR A 151 -10.45 2.08 -11.29
CA THR A 151 -10.98 1.50 -10.04
C THR A 151 -11.79 2.54 -9.25
N ILE A 152 -11.26 3.76 -9.17
CA ILE A 152 -11.89 4.88 -8.46
C ILE A 152 -13.08 5.42 -9.23
N LEU A 153 -12.96 5.53 -10.56
CA LEU A 153 -14.05 5.97 -11.42
C LEU A 153 -15.28 5.08 -11.26
N GLN A 154 -15.11 3.76 -11.32
CA GLN A 154 -16.22 2.81 -11.15
C GLN A 154 -17.02 3.03 -9.85
N ILE A 155 -16.35 3.42 -8.76
CA ILE A 155 -17.00 3.70 -7.48
C ILE A 155 -17.68 5.07 -7.50
N LEU A 156 -16.99 6.11 -7.98
CA LEU A 156 -17.51 7.48 -7.95
C LEU A 156 -18.68 7.73 -8.90
N LEU A 157 -18.76 7.00 -10.03
CA LEU A 157 -19.83 7.16 -11.01
C LEU A 157 -21.23 6.94 -10.43
N GLU A 158 -21.37 6.20 -9.33
CA GLU A 158 -22.66 5.96 -8.68
C GLU A 158 -23.17 7.14 -7.84
N TYR A 159 -22.28 8.05 -7.45
CA TYR A 159 -22.58 9.12 -6.49
C TYR A 159 -22.35 10.52 -7.07
N ALA A 160 -21.49 10.63 -8.08
CA ALA A 160 -21.07 11.91 -8.62
C ALA A 160 -22.20 12.56 -9.43
N ASN A 161 -22.53 13.80 -9.06
CA ASN A 161 -23.33 14.70 -9.91
C ASN A 161 -22.44 15.58 -10.80
N TYR A 162 -21.17 15.70 -10.44
CA TYR A 162 -20.15 16.45 -11.15
C TYR A 162 -18.79 15.78 -10.92
N LEU A 163 -18.04 15.58 -12.01
CA LEU A 163 -16.73 14.95 -11.97
C LEU A 163 -15.78 15.62 -12.96
N THR A 164 -14.65 16.13 -12.46
CA THR A 164 -13.53 16.59 -13.29
C THR A 164 -12.35 15.61 -13.16
N ILE A 165 -11.73 15.22 -14.27
CA ILE A 165 -10.52 14.41 -14.32
C ILE A 165 -9.36 15.31 -14.77
N VAL A 166 -8.41 15.57 -13.88
CA VAL A 166 -7.18 16.31 -14.18
C VAL A 166 -6.10 15.33 -14.60
N THR A 167 -5.64 15.42 -15.86
CA THR A 167 -4.73 14.42 -16.45
C THR A 167 -3.83 15.03 -17.53
N ASN A 168 -2.77 14.29 -17.92
CA ASN A 168 -1.96 14.57 -19.11
C ASN A 168 -2.30 13.66 -20.30
N ARG A 169 -3.26 12.74 -20.15
CA ARG A 169 -3.65 11.76 -21.17
C ARG A 169 -5.11 11.90 -21.54
N GLU A 170 -5.55 13.10 -21.88
CA GLU A 170 -6.96 13.41 -22.19
C GLU A 170 -7.60 12.44 -23.19
N LYS A 171 -6.85 12.07 -24.24
CA LYS A 171 -7.29 11.09 -25.26
C LYS A 171 -7.67 9.72 -24.70
N TYR A 172 -7.08 9.31 -23.58
CA TYR A 172 -7.41 8.04 -22.93
C TYR A 172 -8.85 8.03 -22.39
N PHE A 173 -9.37 9.20 -21.98
CA PHE A 173 -10.69 9.30 -21.36
C PHE A 173 -11.81 9.66 -22.34
N GLN A 174 -11.51 10.11 -23.57
CA GLN A 174 -12.51 10.60 -24.54
C GLN A 174 -13.69 9.63 -24.72
N ASN A 175 -13.41 8.37 -25.07
CA ASN A 175 -14.46 7.37 -25.26
C ASN A 175 -15.22 7.05 -23.95
N ALA A 176 -14.53 7.05 -22.81
CA ALA A 176 -15.17 6.75 -21.53
C ALA A 176 -16.14 7.85 -21.11
N VAL A 177 -15.80 9.12 -21.37
CA VAL A 177 -16.67 10.27 -21.09
C VAL A 177 -17.95 10.20 -21.91
N GLU A 178 -17.86 9.88 -23.21
CA GLU A 178 -19.02 9.74 -24.09
C GLU A 178 -19.95 8.64 -23.60
N VAL A 179 -19.42 7.44 -23.34
CA VAL A 179 -20.19 6.29 -22.84
C VAL A 179 -20.85 6.61 -21.50
N VAL A 180 -20.13 7.20 -20.54
CA VAL A 180 -20.71 7.55 -19.24
C VAL A 180 -21.84 8.56 -19.39
N TYR A 181 -21.67 9.57 -20.23
CA TYR A 181 -22.70 10.58 -20.45
C TYR A 181 -23.96 9.96 -21.06
N GLU A 182 -23.82 9.08 -22.06
CA GLU A 182 -24.94 8.39 -22.70
C GLU A 182 -25.69 7.47 -21.73
N GLU A 183 -24.97 6.73 -20.88
CA GLU A 183 -25.57 5.74 -19.96
C GLU A 183 -26.14 6.36 -18.68
N THR A 184 -25.54 7.44 -18.17
CA THR A 184 -25.84 7.98 -16.83
C THR A 184 -26.30 9.44 -16.83
N GLY A 185 -26.09 10.17 -17.92
CA GLY A 185 -26.29 11.62 -17.98
C GLY A 185 -25.23 12.44 -17.22
N LEU A 186 -24.25 11.80 -16.57
CA LEU A 186 -23.18 12.48 -15.86
C LEU A 186 -22.22 13.15 -16.84
N MET A 187 -22.06 14.46 -16.71
CA MET A 187 -21.05 15.21 -17.45
C MET A 187 -19.70 15.06 -16.75
N ILE A 188 -18.73 14.47 -17.44
CA ILE A 188 -17.33 14.42 -17.00
C ILE A 188 -16.51 15.46 -17.76
N GLU A 189 -15.87 16.36 -17.03
CA GLU A 189 -14.89 17.28 -17.59
C GLU A 189 -13.50 16.64 -17.56
N VAL A 190 -12.76 16.68 -18.66
CA VAL A 190 -11.36 16.24 -18.70
C VAL A 190 -10.48 17.46 -18.89
N ALA A 191 -9.61 17.72 -17.91
CA ALA A 191 -8.78 18.91 -17.87
C ALA A 191 -7.30 18.58 -17.88
N SER A 192 -6.52 19.41 -18.58
CA SER A 192 -5.07 19.28 -18.66
C SER A 192 -4.39 19.71 -17.37
N SER A 193 -3.55 18.85 -16.79
CA SER A 193 -2.78 19.19 -15.58
C SER A 193 -1.75 20.32 -15.81
N LEU A 194 -1.34 20.54 -17.07
CA LEU A 194 -0.31 21.51 -17.45
C LEU A 194 -0.76 22.97 -17.42
N THR A 195 -2.07 23.24 -17.36
CA THR A 195 -2.62 24.58 -17.60
C THR A 195 -3.57 25.09 -16.51
N GLN A 196 -4.04 24.24 -15.61
CA GLN A 196 -5.02 24.66 -14.60
C GLN A 196 -4.38 25.40 -13.43
N LYS A 197 -4.62 26.72 -13.39
CA LYS A 197 -4.33 27.56 -12.22
C LYS A 197 -5.35 27.37 -11.09
N ASN A 198 -6.60 27.02 -11.42
CA ASN A 198 -7.67 26.77 -10.46
C ASN A 198 -8.38 25.46 -10.83
N ILE A 199 -8.36 24.50 -9.91
CA ILE A 199 -9.09 23.24 -10.01
C ILE A 199 -10.44 23.45 -9.33
N ILE A 200 -11.54 23.36 -10.08
CA ILE A 200 -12.89 23.61 -9.57
C ILE A 200 -13.47 22.32 -9.00
N GLY A 201 -13.80 22.34 -7.71
CA GLY A 201 -14.34 21.19 -6.99
C GLY A 201 -13.87 21.16 -5.53
N ASN A 202 -14.73 20.66 -4.66
CA ASN A 202 -14.50 20.66 -3.21
C ASN A 202 -14.08 19.30 -2.66
N VAL A 203 -14.21 18.21 -3.43
CA VAL A 203 -13.74 16.88 -3.03
C VAL A 203 -12.72 16.38 -4.06
N ILE A 204 -11.45 16.33 -3.66
CA ILE A 204 -10.33 15.96 -4.52
C ILE A 204 -9.85 14.56 -4.16
N ILE A 205 -9.76 13.68 -5.16
CA ILE A 205 -9.18 12.35 -5.06
C ILE A 205 -7.84 12.37 -5.78
N ASN A 206 -6.75 12.43 -5.03
CA ASN A 206 -5.40 12.50 -5.58
C ASN A 206 -4.79 11.10 -5.72
N LEU A 207 -4.54 10.67 -6.94
CA LEU A 207 -3.88 9.40 -7.24
C LEU A 207 -2.42 9.59 -7.60
N ASP A 208 -1.95 10.81 -7.85
CA ASP A 208 -0.60 11.08 -8.31
C ASP A 208 0.36 11.24 -7.13
N ARG A 209 1.31 10.30 -7.01
CA ARG A 209 2.36 10.26 -5.98
C ARG A 209 3.29 11.48 -6.03
N GLU A 210 3.59 12.00 -7.22
CA GLU A 210 4.59 13.04 -7.44
C GLU A 210 3.98 14.45 -7.51
N CYS A 211 2.67 14.58 -7.60
CA CYS A 211 2.02 15.86 -7.87
C CYS A 211 1.73 16.72 -6.62
N TYR A 212 2.74 16.91 -5.77
CA TYR A 212 2.60 17.68 -4.53
C TYR A 212 2.35 19.18 -4.76
N ARG A 213 2.66 19.73 -5.94
CA ARG A 213 2.47 21.16 -6.25
C ARG A 213 1.02 21.52 -6.57
N LEU A 214 0.20 20.59 -7.06
CA LEU A 214 -1.20 20.87 -7.41
C LEU A 214 -2.05 21.23 -6.19
N TYR A 215 -1.60 20.86 -4.98
CA TYR A 215 -2.19 21.30 -3.74
C TYR A 215 -2.32 22.81 -3.61
N SER A 216 -1.53 23.64 -4.31
CA SER A 216 -1.73 25.10 -4.31
C SER A 216 -2.94 25.56 -5.13
N ASN A 217 -3.47 24.71 -6.01
CA ASN A 217 -4.49 25.07 -6.99
C ASN A 217 -5.88 24.55 -6.60
N PHE A 218 -5.98 23.79 -5.50
CA PHE A 218 -7.26 23.32 -4.96
C PHE A 218 -8.02 24.47 -4.30
N GLU A 219 -9.35 24.44 -4.36
CA GLU A 219 -10.24 25.39 -3.69
C GLU A 219 -9.90 25.50 -2.18
N GLN A 220 -10.21 26.65 -1.59
CA GLN A 220 -10.10 26.84 -0.15
C GLN A 220 -11.06 25.89 0.58
N ASP A 221 -10.64 25.36 1.73
CA ASP A 221 -11.43 24.45 2.58
C ASP A 221 -11.86 23.15 1.87
N ALA A 222 -11.12 22.75 0.83
CA ALA A 222 -11.42 21.53 0.10
C ALA A 222 -11.03 20.27 0.88
N TYR A 223 -11.73 19.18 0.56
CA TYR A 223 -11.59 17.86 1.15
C TYR A 223 -10.77 16.99 0.20
N VAL A 224 -9.58 16.57 0.61
CA VAL A 224 -8.65 15.80 -0.22
C VAL A 224 -8.54 14.38 0.33
N MET A 225 -8.79 13.38 -0.50
CA MET A 225 -8.39 12.00 -0.30
C MET A 225 -7.15 11.73 -1.15
N ASP A 226 -5.98 11.64 -0.53
CA ASP A 226 -4.74 11.32 -1.24
C ASP A 226 -4.37 9.86 -1.04
N LEU A 227 -4.57 9.05 -2.09
CA LEU A 227 -4.38 7.60 -2.04
C LEU A 227 -2.91 7.20 -2.20
N GLU A 228 -2.04 8.14 -2.58
CA GLU A 228 -0.61 7.93 -2.83
C GLU A 228 0.19 9.02 -2.10
N PHE A 229 -0.15 9.25 -0.83
CA PHE A 229 0.43 10.30 0.01
C PHE A 229 1.88 9.95 0.41
N THR A 230 2.75 10.96 0.47
CA THR A 230 4.19 10.77 0.72
C THR A 230 4.70 11.82 1.70
N ASP A 231 5.85 11.54 2.33
CA ASP A 231 6.54 12.49 3.22
C ASP A 231 6.83 13.82 2.51
N LYS A 232 7.16 13.76 1.21
CA LYS A 232 7.38 14.96 0.38
C LYS A 232 6.11 15.83 0.26
N LYS A 233 4.93 15.22 0.16
CA LYS A 233 3.64 15.94 0.20
C LYS A 233 3.38 16.51 1.58
N PHE A 234 3.64 15.75 2.64
CA PHE A 234 3.51 16.19 4.02
C PHE A 234 4.38 17.44 4.31
N GLU A 235 5.65 17.41 3.92
CA GLU A 235 6.58 18.54 4.06
C GLU A 235 6.11 19.77 3.28
N TYR A 236 5.63 19.59 2.05
CA TYR A 236 5.09 20.67 1.24
C TYR A 236 3.88 21.35 1.91
N LEU A 237 2.98 20.55 2.50
CA LEU A 237 1.71 21.00 3.05
C LEU A 237 1.83 21.68 4.41
N SER A 238 2.75 21.21 5.26
CA SER A 238 2.89 21.58 6.68
C SER A 238 2.89 23.10 6.94
N ASN A 239 3.31 23.91 5.96
CA ASN A 239 3.38 25.37 6.08
C ASN A 239 2.60 26.15 4.99
N ARG A 240 1.82 25.50 4.13
CA ARG A 240 1.22 26.14 2.93
C ARG A 240 -0.30 26.10 2.84
N ARG A 241 -0.92 24.99 3.24
CA ARG A 241 -2.36 24.74 3.02
C ARG A 241 -3.01 24.16 4.26
N LYS A 242 -3.13 24.97 5.30
CA LYS A 242 -3.78 24.60 6.58
C LYS A 242 -5.31 24.62 6.50
N ASP A 243 -5.84 25.18 5.42
CA ASP A 243 -7.27 25.22 5.12
C ASP A 243 -7.79 23.86 4.62
N LEU A 244 -6.93 23.05 3.99
CA LEU A 244 -7.33 21.76 3.44
C LEU A 244 -7.58 20.72 4.54
N LYS A 245 -8.60 19.89 4.33
CA LYS A 245 -8.80 18.66 5.11
C LYS A 245 -8.33 17.50 4.27
N ILE A 246 -7.33 16.76 4.75
CA ILE A 246 -6.65 15.74 3.94
C ILE A 246 -6.74 14.40 4.64
N LEU A 247 -7.38 13.42 4.02
CA LEU A 247 -7.29 12.01 4.37
C LEU A 247 -6.16 11.37 3.58
N TYR A 248 -5.18 10.81 4.28
CA TYR A 248 -3.98 10.25 3.65
C TYR A 248 -3.72 8.78 4.01
N ASP A 249 -4.35 8.25 5.07
CA ASP A 249 -4.20 6.85 5.47
C ASP A 249 -5.38 6.38 6.33
N TYR A 250 -5.45 5.07 6.56
CA TYR A 250 -6.38 4.40 7.47
C TYR A 250 -5.63 3.54 8.47
N ASP A 251 -6.02 3.55 9.73
CA ASP A 251 -5.78 2.38 10.57
C ASP A 251 -6.88 1.36 10.26
N ILE A 252 -6.49 0.09 10.10
CA ILE A 252 -7.42 -0.97 9.71
C ILE A 252 -7.34 -2.14 10.68
N THR A 253 -8.41 -2.93 10.70
CA THR A 253 -8.41 -4.29 11.22
C THR A 253 -8.70 -5.28 10.11
N ALA A 254 -8.26 -6.52 10.29
CA ALA A 254 -8.57 -7.64 9.43
C ALA A 254 -9.02 -8.81 10.32
N GLU A 255 -10.14 -9.45 9.98
CA GLU A 255 -10.79 -10.46 10.83
C GLU A 255 -10.99 -9.99 12.29
N HIS A 256 -11.30 -8.71 12.49
CA HIS A 256 -11.45 -8.04 13.80
C HIS A 256 -10.17 -8.03 14.66
N GLN A 257 -9.00 -8.23 14.06
CA GLN A 257 -7.70 -8.17 14.72
C GLN A 257 -6.90 -6.97 14.22
N GLN A 258 -6.14 -6.34 15.12
CA GLN A 258 -5.12 -5.37 14.74
C GLN A 258 -3.86 -6.13 14.32
N ILE A 259 -3.58 -6.08 13.01
CA ILE A 259 -2.41 -6.69 12.38
C ILE A 259 -1.70 -5.59 11.59
N GLU A 260 -0.37 -5.64 11.53
CA GLU A 260 0.39 -4.68 10.74
C GLU A 260 -0.06 -4.67 9.28
N LYS A 261 -0.37 -3.49 8.75
CA LYS A 261 -0.95 -3.30 7.41
C LYS A 261 -0.09 -3.93 6.34
N GLU A 262 1.21 -3.78 6.42
CA GLU A 262 2.18 -4.33 5.48
C GLU A 262 2.15 -5.87 5.46
N LEU A 263 1.96 -6.52 6.62
CA LEU A 263 1.79 -7.97 6.69
C LEU A 263 0.46 -8.41 6.07
N VAL A 264 -0.64 -7.72 6.38
CA VAL A 264 -1.94 -7.98 5.74
C VAL A 264 -1.81 -7.81 4.22
N ALA A 265 -1.19 -6.74 3.76
CA ALA A 265 -0.98 -6.46 2.34
C ALA A 265 -0.17 -7.57 1.64
N GLU A 266 0.89 -8.06 2.28
CA GLU A 266 1.68 -9.18 1.76
C GLU A 266 0.85 -10.46 1.65
N ILE A 267 0.01 -10.78 2.66
CA ILE A 267 -0.84 -11.97 2.63
C ILE A 267 -1.89 -11.86 1.52
N ILE A 268 -2.67 -10.77 1.48
CA ILE A 268 -3.79 -10.64 0.55
C ILE A 268 -3.33 -10.51 -0.91
N THR A 269 -2.20 -9.84 -1.17
CA THR A 269 -1.66 -9.72 -2.54
C THR A 269 -1.15 -11.06 -3.08
N ARG A 270 -0.81 -12.00 -2.20
CA ARG A 270 -0.37 -13.35 -2.61
C ARG A 270 -1.52 -14.32 -2.77
N ASP A 271 -2.55 -14.19 -1.95
CA ASP A 271 -3.75 -15.01 -2.07
C ASP A 271 -4.60 -14.59 -3.29
N ASN A 272 -4.50 -13.33 -3.72
CA ASN A 272 -5.28 -12.79 -4.82
C ASN A 272 -4.39 -12.28 -5.98
N TRP A 273 -4.36 -13.04 -7.09
CA TRP A 273 -3.54 -12.71 -8.26
C TRP A 273 -3.93 -11.40 -8.96
N LYS A 274 -5.20 -10.97 -8.88
CA LYS A 274 -5.65 -9.70 -9.46
C LYS A 274 -5.15 -8.52 -8.66
N LEU A 275 -5.26 -8.61 -7.32
CA LEU A 275 -4.68 -7.63 -6.41
C LEU A 275 -3.14 -7.61 -6.54
N SER A 276 -2.50 -8.76 -6.71
CA SER A 276 -1.07 -8.86 -7.03
C SER A 276 -0.70 -8.05 -8.27
N ARG A 277 -1.45 -8.21 -9.38
CA ARG A 277 -1.24 -7.47 -10.62
C ARG A 277 -1.55 -5.99 -10.45
N PHE A 278 -2.59 -5.64 -9.70
CA PHE A 278 -2.93 -4.26 -9.36
C PHE A 278 -1.81 -3.56 -8.58
N ALA A 279 -1.22 -4.24 -7.60
CA ALA A 279 -0.10 -3.72 -6.83
C ALA A 279 1.18 -3.56 -7.67
N GLY A 280 1.45 -4.51 -8.58
CA GLY A 280 2.70 -4.56 -9.33
C GLY A 280 2.70 -3.97 -10.74
N ARG A 281 1.55 -3.61 -11.33
CA ARG A 281 1.47 -3.19 -12.75
C ARG A 281 0.66 -1.91 -12.93
N LYS A 282 1.21 -0.98 -13.71
CA LYS A 282 0.55 0.28 -14.10
C LYS A 282 -0.72 0.05 -14.95
N GLU A 283 -0.77 -1.04 -15.70
CA GLU A 283 -1.86 -1.36 -16.63
C GLU A 283 -2.97 -2.24 -16.01
N SER A 284 -3.14 -2.20 -14.70
CA SER A 284 -4.14 -3.01 -14.00
C SER A 284 -5.11 -2.13 -13.21
N SER A 285 -6.38 -2.50 -13.25
CA SER A 285 -7.46 -1.96 -12.43
C SER A 285 -8.12 -3.10 -11.65
N LEU A 286 -8.90 -2.76 -10.63
CA LEU A 286 -9.79 -3.69 -9.94
C LEU A 286 -11.23 -3.29 -10.20
N ALA A 287 -12.09 -4.26 -10.44
CA ALA A 287 -13.52 -4.03 -10.49
C ALA A 287 -14.09 -3.91 -9.07
N ARG A 288 -15.19 -3.16 -8.91
CA ARG A 288 -15.87 -3.01 -7.61
C ARG A 288 -16.18 -4.36 -6.95
N SER A 289 -16.77 -5.29 -7.70
CA SER A 289 -17.09 -6.63 -7.20
C SER A 289 -15.87 -7.45 -6.76
N GLU A 290 -14.67 -7.12 -7.24
CA GLU A 290 -13.42 -7.76 -6.82
C GLU A 290 -12.95 -7.18 -5.49
N ILE A 291 -13.09 -5.87 -5.33
CA ILE A 291 -12.81 -5.17 -4.06
C ILE A 291 -13.71 -5.71 -2.96
N GLU A 292 -15.03 -5.74 -3.20
CA GLU A 292 -16.02 -6.24 -2.24
C GLU A 292 -15.68 -7.66 -1.79
N LYS A 293 -15.39 -8.56 -2.73
CA LYS A 293 -14.97 -9.93 -2.42
C LYS A 293 -13.73 -10.00 -1.52
N ILE A 294 -12.73 -9.15 -1.76
CA ILE A 294 -11.49 -9.13 -0.95
C ILE A 294 -11.80 -8.58 0.44
N VAL A 295 -12.52 -7.46 0.52
CA VAL A 295 -12.89 -6.79 1.77
C VAL A 295 -13.73 -7.72 2.65
N ASP A 296 -14.73 -8.38 2.09
CA ASP A 296 -15.62 -9.28 2.81
C ASP A 296 -14.90 -10.55 3.26
N TYR A 297 -14.08 -11.15 2.40
CA TYR A 297 -13.36 -12.40 2.72
C TYR A 297 -12.41 -12.20 3.91
N TYR A 298 -11.67 -11.10 3.93
CA TYR A 298 -10.72 -10.77 5.00
C TYR A 298 -11.32 -9.91 6.12
N LYS A 299 -12.62 -9.59 6.03
CA LYS A 299 -13.33 -8.69 6.96
C LYS A 299 -12.53 -7.42 7.24
N LEU A 300 -12.09 -6.76 6.17
CA LEU A 300 -11.28 -5.55 6.27
C LEU A 300 -12.15 -4.39 6.75
N GLU A 301 -11.77 -3.74 7.83
CA GLU A 301 -12.50 -2.61 8.41
C GLU A 301 -11.58 -1.44 8.69
N ILE A 302 -12.07 -0.22 8.44
CA ILE A 302 -11.42 1.02 8.90
C ILE A 302 -11.69 1.16 10.40
N ASP A 303 -10.62 1.18 11.19
CA ASP A 303 -10.65 1.49 12.62
C ASP A 303 -10.61 3.01 12.84
N LYS A 304 -9.70 3.69 12.13
CA LYS A 304 -9.50 5.14 12.27
C LYS A 304 -9.06 5.79 10.96
N LEU A 305 -9.56 7.00 10.72
CA LEU A 305 -9.10 7.87 9.64
C LEU A 305 -7.84 8.65 10.06
N CYS A 306 -6.78 8.59 9.25
CA CYS A 306 -5.59 9.42 9.43
C CYS A 306 -5.73 10.69 8.59
N THR A 307 -5.93 11.82 9.26
CA THR A 307 -6.20 13.11 8.59
C THR A 307 -5.26 14.22 9.02
N ILE A 308 -4.92 15.11 8.08
CA ILE A 308 -4.31 16.42 8.33
C ILE A 308 -5.42 17.48 8.28
N SER A 309 -5.39 18.43 9.21
CA SER A 309 -6.44 19.44 9.37
C SER A 309 -5.90 20.74 9.94
#